data_AF-A0AAF0TS62-F1
#
_entry.id   AF-A0AAF0TS62-F1
#
_cell.length_a   1.000
_cell.length_b   1.000
_cell.length_c   1.000
_cell.angle_alpha   90.00
_cell.angle_beta   90.00
_cell.angle_gamma   90.00
#
_symmetry.space_group_name_H-M   'P 1'
#
loop_
_entity.id
_entity.type
_entity.pdbx_description
1 polymer ?
#
loop_
_entity_poly.entity_id
_entity_poly.type
_entity_poly.pdbx_seq_one_letter_code
_entity_poly.pdbx_strand_id
1 'polypeptide(L)'
;MSRNKVNYALIEDASYRKVSYNKRMKGILKKSDELKTLCDVEVATVIYGPYRNEPYTFPNNDVVRNTFIKVKELPTLERSKNMVTREEFTMQITSKGKEGK
;
A
#
# COMPACT_ATOMS: atom_id res chain seq x y z
N MET A 1 -11.60 8.21 22.29
CA MET A 1 -12.11 6.87 21.95
C MET A 1 -10.95 5.90 21.88
N SER A 2 -10.99 4.85 22.69
CA SER A 2 -9.98 3.79 22.76
C SER A 2 -9.81 3.14 21.38
N ARG A 3 -8.56 2.99 20.93
CA ARG A 3 -8.25 2.40 19.62
C ARG A 3 -8.36 0.89 19.71
N ASN A 4 -9.52 0.34 19.37
CA ASN A 4 -9.69 -1.12 19.30
C ASN A 4 -8.79 -1.71 18.20
N LYS A 5 -8.20 -2.87 18.49
CA LYS A 5 -7.44 -3.65 17.50
C LYS A 5 -8.37 -4.00 16.34
N VAL A 6 -7.94 -3.68 15.12
CA VAL A 6 -8.70 -3.96 13.89
C VAL A 6 -8.33 -5.34 13.35
N ASN A 7 -9.33 -6.10 12.93
CA ASN A 7 -9.12 -7.32 12.16
C ASN A 7 -8.74 -6.95 10.71
N TYR A 8 -7.74 -7.65 10.15
CA TYR A 8 -7.30 -7.48 8.76
C TYR A 8 -8.19 -8.28 7.80
N ALA A 9 -9.48 -7.94 7.79
CA ALA A 9 -10.49 -8.51 6.90
C ALA A 9 -11.25 -7.39 6.18
N LEU A 10 -12.14 -7.75 5.26
CA LEU A 10 -13.06 -6.79 4.66
C LEU A 10 -13.94 -6.17 5.75
N ILE A 11 -14.06 -4.84 5.75
CA ILE A 11 -15.00 -4.14 6.63
C ILE A 11 -16.37 -4.26 5.96
N GLU A 12 -17.33 -4.97 6.54
CA GLU A 12 -18.65 -5.21 5.92
C GLU A 12 -19.48 -3.92 5.76
N ASP A 13 -19.49 -3.07 6.78
CA ASP A 13 -20.19 -1.78 6.74
C ASP A 13 -19.58 -0.85 5.67
N ALA A 14 -20.38 -0.51 4.65
CA ALA A 14 -19.91 0.27 3.51
C ALA A 14 -19.49 1.71 3.88
N SER A 15 -20.21 2.34 4.81
CA SER A 15 -19.93 3.71 5.27
C SER A 15 -18.63 3.75 6.06
N TYR A 16 -18.45 2.82 7.00
CA TYR A 16 -17.23 2.69 7.78
C TYR A 16 -16.04 2.28 6.90
N ARG A 17 -16.27 1.38 5.93
CA ARG A 17 -15.26 0.98 4.94
C ARG A 17 -14.79 2.18 4.10
N LYS A 18 -15.69 3.04 3.64
CA LYS A 18 -15.35 4.25 2.87
C LYS A 18 -14.54 5.25 3.71
N VAL A 19 -14.95 5.50 4.95
CA VAL A 19 -14.20 6.40 5.87
C VAL A 19 -12.81 5.83 6.18
N SER A 20 -12.73 4.54 6.49
CA SER A 20 -11.46 3.85 6.76
C SER A 20 -10.54 3.86 5.55
N TYR A 21 -11.07 3.56 4.35
CA TYR A 21 -10.34 3.63 3.08
C TYR A 21 -9.71 5.02 2.87
N ASN A 22 -10.50 6.09 2.97
CA ASN A 22 -10.00 7.44 2.75
C ASN A 22 -8.91 7.84 3.76
N LYS A 23 -9.07 7.47 5.04
CA LYS A 23 -8.06 7.74 6.08
C LYS A 23 -6.77 6.95 5.83
N ARG A 24 -6.86 5.65 5.54
CA ARG A 24 -5.70 4.78 5.31
C ARG A 24 -4.95 5.15 4.03
N MET A 25 -5.68 5.41 2.95
CA MET A 25 -5.13 5.87 1.68
C MET A 25 -4.32 7.16 1.85
N LYS A 26 -4.89 8.18 2.51
CA LYS A 26 -4.16 9.42 2.83
C LYS A 26 -2.91 9.14 3.68
N GLY A 27 -3.02 8.23 4.64
CA GLY A 27 -1.89 7.79 5.47
C GLY A 27 -0.77 7.14 4.64
N ILE A 28 -1.11 6.26 3.70
CA ILE A 28 -0.14 5.63 2.80
C ILE A 28 0.57 6.68 1.95
N LEU A 29 -0.18 7.57 1.29
CA LEU A 29 0.42 8.63 0.47
C LEU A 29 1.37 9.53 1.27
N LYS A 30 0.99 9.88 2.50
CA LYS A 30 1.87 10.64 3.41
C LYS A 30 3.15 9.86 3.75
N LYS A 31 3.03 8.56 4.02
CA LYS A 31 4.20 7.71 4.31
C LYS A 31 5.11 7.53 3.09
N SER A 32 4.55 7.46 1.89
CA SER A 32 5.35 7.45 0.65
C SER A 32 6.16 8.74 0.49
N ASP A 33 5.58 9.89 0.79
CA ASP A 33 6.26 11.19 0.72
C ASP A 33 7.33 11.36 1.80
N GLU A 34 7.03 10.94 3.04
CA GLU A 34 8.01 10.89 4.12
C GLU A 34 9.19 9.97 3.75
N LEU A 35 8.93 8.78 3.21
CA LEU A 35 9.98 7.83 2.82
C LEU A 35 10.86 8.40 1.70
N LYS A 36 10.23 8.97 0.67
CA LYS A 36 10.93 9.65 -0.42
C LYS A 36 11.85 10.75 0.12
N THR A 37 11.34 11.59 1.03
CA THR A 37 12.06 12.77 1.54
C THR A 37 13.16 12.41 2.53
N LEU A 38 12.90 11.48 3.46
CA LEU A 38 13.83 11.13 4.53
C LEU A 38 14.98 10.24 4.06
N CYS A 39 14.72 9.38 3.08
CA CYS A 39 15.70 8.42 2.60
C CYS A 39 16.30 8.77 1.23
N ASP A 40 15.81 9.84 0.58
CA ASP A 40 16.19 10.25 -0.78
C ASP A 40 16.07 9.09 -1.80
N VAL A 41 14.91 8.42 -1.79
CA VAL A 41 14.63 7.27 -2.67
C VAL A 41 13.47 7.55 -3.62
N GLU A 42 13.51 6.98 -4.82
CA GLU A 42 12.39 7.02 -5.76
C GLU A 42 11.23 6.14 -5.24
N VAL A 43 10.09 6.75 -4.92
CA VAL A 43 8.88 6.05 -4.45
C VAL A 43 7.74 6.32 -5.41
N ALA A 44 7.17 5.26 -5.97
CA ALA A 44 5.93 5.30 -6.75
C ALA A 44 4.83 4.53 -6.02
N THR A 45 3.63 5.09 -5.96
CA THR A 45 2.47 4.44 -5.32
C THR A 45 1.24 4.56 -6.21
N VAL A 46 0.51 3.46 -6.38
CA VAL A 46 -0.77 3.40 -7.10
C VAL A 46 -1.80 2.71 -6.22
N ILE A 47 -2.95 3.36 -6.00
CA ILE A 47 -4.04 2.83 -5.17
C ILE A 47 -5.34 2.89 -5.98
N TYR A 48 -5.85 1.72 -6.34
CA TYR A 48 -7.21 1.56 -6.87
C TYR A 48 -8.22 1.38 -5.74
N GLY A 49 -9.45 1.84 -5.94
CA GLY A 49 -10.53 1.60 -5.00
C GLY A 49 -11.90 1.85 -5.62
N PRO A 50 -12.98 1.31 -5.03
CA PRO A 50 -14.32 1.33 -5.62
C PRO A 50 -15.01 2.71 -5.57
N TYR A 51 -14.36 3.73 -5.01
CA TYR A 51 -14.97 5.04 -4.76
C TYR A 51 -14.54 6.13 -5.75
N ARG A 52 -13.65 5.79 -6.70
CA ARG A 52 -13.21 6.66 -7.80
C ARG A 52 -12.92 5.82 -9.03
N ASN A 53 -13.10 6.42 -10.20
CA ASN A 53 -12.75 5.78 -11.49
C ASN A 53 -11.24 5.82 -11.75
N GLU A 54 -10.57 6.84 -11.23
CA GLU A 54 -9.12 7.02 -11.38
C GLU A 54 -8.38 6.60 -10.10
N PRO A 55 -7.20 5.96 -10.25
CA PRO A 55 -6.38 5.62 -9.10
C PRO A 55 -5.79 6.86 -8.43
N TYR A 56 -5.48 6.73 -7.14
CA TYR A 56 -4.61 7.67 -6.48
C TYR A 56 -3.16 7.32 -6.80
N THR A 57 -2.41 8.30 -7.27
CA THR A 57 -1.00 8.14 -7.61
C THR A 57 -0.13 9.09 -6.82
N PHE A 58 1.05 8.64 -6.44
CA PHE A 58 2.10 9.49 -5.89
C PHE A 58 3.44 9.17 -6.55
N PRO A 59 4.24 10.19 -6.94
CA PRO A 59 3.99 11.62 -6.75
C PRO A 59 3.03 12.23 -7.81
N ASN A 60 3.03 11.69 -9.03
CA ASN A 60 2.08 12.01 -10.08
C ASN A 60 2.03 10.84 -11.09
N ASN A 61 1.09 10.88 -12.04
CA ASN A 61 0.87 9.80 -13.01
C ASN A 61 2.12 9.49 -13.85
N ASP A 62 2.83 10.51 -14.33
CA ASP A 62 3.96 10.34 -15.25
C ASP A 62 5.16 9.69 -14.56
N VAL A 63 5.52 10.19 -13.37
CA VAL A 63 6.60 9.64 -12.56
C VAL A 63 6.29 8.20 -12.20
N VAL A 64 5.09 7.93 -11.71
CA VAL A 64 4.65 6.57 -11.38
C VAL A 64 4.80 5.65 -12.60
N ARG A 65 4.26 6.05 -13.75
CA ARG A 65 4.32 5.25 -14.97
C ARG A 65 5.77 4.93 -15.35
N ASN A 66 6.65 5.92 -15.31
CA ASN A 66 8.06 5.76 -15.62
C ASN A 66 8.76 4.84 -14.62
N THR A 67 8.50 4.98 -13.32
CA THR A 67 9.05 4.06 -12.30
C THR A 67 8.61 2.62 -12.54
N PHE A 68 7.34 2.39 -12.88
CA PHE A 68 6.85 1.04 -13.18
C PHE A 68 7.47 0.45 -14.46
N ILE A 69 7.71 1.26 -15.48
CA ILE A 69 8.44 0.83 -16.69
C ILE A 69 9.85 0.40 -16.32
N LYS A 70 10.60 1.23 -15.58
CA LYS A 70 11.95 0.88 -15.10
C LYS A 70 11.94 -0.46 -14.34
N VAL A 71 11.02 -0.63 -13.39
CA VAL A 71 10.90 -1.86 -12.58
C VAL A 71 10.58 -3.09 -13.44
N LYS A 72 9.81 -2.91 -14.52
CA LYS A 72 9.49 -3.99 -15.46
C LYS A 72 10.70 -4.40 -16.30
N GLU A 73 11.57 -3.46 -16.63
CA GLU A 73 12.80 -3.65 -17.42
C GLU A 73 13.96 -4.24 -16.61
N LEU A 74 13.90 -4.18 -15.27
CA LEU A 74 14.90 -4.80 -14.40
C LEU A 74 14.96 -6.33 -14.57
N PRO A 75 16.15 -6.95 -14.45
CA PRO A 75 16.28 -8.41 -14.43
C PRO A 75 15.39 -9.04 -13.35
N THR A 76 14.77 -10.18 -13.67
CA THR A 76 13.81 -10.86 -12.78
C THR A 76 14.37 -11.09 -11.37
N LEU A 77 15.66 -11.44 -11.28
CA LEU A 77 16.35 -11.66 -10.01
C LEU A 77 16.39 -10.40 -9.13
N GLU A 78 16.58 -9.22 -9.72
CA GLU A 78 16.57 -7.96 -8.97
C GLU A 78 15.14 -7.55 -8.60
N ARG A 79 14.21 -7.76 -9.53
CA ARG A 79 12.79 -7.45 -9.32
C ARG A 79 12.19 -8.24 -8.17
N SER A 80 12.57 -9.51 -7.97
CA SER A 80 11.97 -10.39 -6.97
C SER A 80 12.58 -10.27 -5.57
N LYS A 81 13.79 -9.71 -5.42
CA LYS A 81 14.52 -9.68 -4.12
C LYS A 81 13.69 -9.12 -2.97
N ASN A 82 12.96 -8.04 -3.22
CA ASN A 82 12.19 -7.30 -2.21
C ASN A 82 10.71 -7.15 -2.61
N MET A 83 10.22 -7.93 -3.58
CA MET A 83 8.83 -7.90 -3.99
C MET A 83 7.97 -8.63 -2.96
N VAL A 84 6.86 -8.00 -2.56
CA VAL A 84 5.88 -8.60 -1.65
C VAL A 84 4.53 -8.62 -2.33
N THR A 85 3.94 -9.81 -2.45
CA THR A 85 2.58 -9.98 -2.98
C THR A 85 1.53 -9.78 -1.90
N ARG A 86 0.27 -9.59 -2.31
CA ARG A 86 -0.85 -9.47 -1.37
C ARG A 86 -1.00 -10.76 -0.55
N GLU A 87 -0.85 -11.90 -1.20
CA GLU A 87 -0.96 -13.24 -0.62
C GLU A 87 0.11 -13.45 0.45
N GLU A 88 1.38 -13.16 0.11
CA GLU A 88 2.50 -13.21 1.04
C GLU A 88 2.29 -12.28 2.24
N PHE A 89 1.90 -11.03 2.00
CA PHE A 89 1.63 -10.09 3.07
C PHE A 89 0.52 -10.57 4.01
N THR A 90 -0.54 -11.16 3.44
CA THR A 90 -1.67 -11.71 4.22
C THR A 90 -1.24 -12.90 5.07
N MET A 91 -0.38 -13.78 4.55
CA MET A 91 0.20 -14.88 5.31
C MET A 91 1.10 -14.37 6.46
N GLN A 92 1.91 -13.33 6.22
CA GLN A 92 2.78 -12.76 7.25
C GLN A 92 2.02 -12.12 8.42
N ILE A 93 0.91 -11.42 8.16
CA ILE A 93 0.11 -10.79 9.23
C ILE A 93 -0.72 -11.82 10.01
N THR A 94 -1.11 -12.92 9.37
CA THR A 94 -1.86 -14.01 10.03
C THR A 94 -0.95 -14.91 10.87
N SER A 95 0.30 -15.14 10.46
CA SER A 95 1.28 -15.88 11.28
C SER A 95 1.69 -15.11 12.54
N LYS A 96 2.01 -13.81 12.41
CA LYS A 96 2.33 -12.93 13.56
C LYS A 96 1.18 -12.76 14.55
N GLY A 97 -0.06 -12.96 14.10
CA GLY A 97 -1.24 -12.98 14.98
C GLY A 97 -1.33 -14.20 15.90
N LYS A 98 -0.60 -15.29 15.60
CA LYS A 98 -0.60 -16.54 16.38
C LYS A 98 0.50 -16.60 17.45
N GLU A 99 1.59 -15.85 17.30
CA GLU A 99 2.71 -15.81 18.26
C GLU A 99 2.41 -14.96 19.53
N GLY A 100 1.29 -14.25 19.55
CA GLY A 100 0.88 -13.40 20.68
C GLY A 100 -0.28 -13.95 21.50
N LYS A 101 -0.50 -15.27 21.51
CA LYS A 101 -1.46 -15.97 22.38
C LYS A 101 -0.75 -16.98 23.26
#